data_AF-A0A536WYA7-F1
#
_entry.id   AF-A0A536WYA7-F1
#
_cell.length_a   1.000
_cell.length_b   1.000
_cell.length_c   1.000
_cell.angle_alpha   90.00
_cell.angle_beta   90.00
_cell.angle_gamma   90.00
#
_symmetry.space_group_name_H-M   'P 1'
#
loop_
_entity.id
_entity.type
_entity.pdbx_description
1 polymer ?
#
loop_
_entity_poly.entity_id
_entity_poly.type
_entity_poly.pdbx_seq_one_letter_code
_entity_poly.pdbx_strand_id
1 'polypeptide(L)'
;MIRVLSGMASETRNPFSRMLGTAAAAAAAARSFFRGGRDPLIDADQAAALAGVDKRRWSAQLLKQLEWRRFEELCVAYFQARGYKASVERSGTHAGIDIHLAAQGAPQASLVVQCKAWDAYRIGIKAARALQGAMAAAGLAEGVLVTAGRFTQEAADYARQQNIKLIDGAALLAAIGALAPETALALLKFATQGDFLTPTCPSCALKMISRQSTRHGRKFWGCRNYPRCKQIFSGAAHAPA
;
A
#
# COMPACT_ATOMS: atom_id res chain seq x y z
N MET A 1 -5.21 57.54 -50.05
CA MET A 1 -4.51 57.59 -48.75
C MET A 1 -4.95 56.39 -47.91
N ILE A 2 -3.98 55.53 -47.57
CA ILE A 2 -3.82 54.68 -46.35
C ILE A 2 -5.10 53.96 -45.84
N ARG A 3 -5.35 52.69 -46.21
CA ARG A 3 -4.85 51.40 -45.66
C ARG A 3 -5.52 50.98 -44.32
N VAL A 4 -6.55 50.14 -44.42
CA VAL A 4 -7.19 49.43 -43.29
C VAL A 4 -6.49 48.08 -43.11
N LEU A 5 -5.96 47.80 -41.92
CA LEU A 5 -5.33 46.52 -41.57
C LEU A 5 -6.26 45.67 -40.72
N SER A 6 -6.50 44.46 -41.24
CA SER A 6 -7.17 43.32 -40.61
C SER A 6 -6.17 42.54 -39.75
N GLY A 7 -6.62 41.93 -38.66
CA GLY A 7 -5.77 41.10 -37.79
C GLY A 7 -6.57 40.02 -37.07
N MET A 8 -6.58 38.80 -37.64
CA MET A 8 -7.03 37.56 -37.02
C MET A 8 -5.97 36.47 -37.19
N ALA A 9 -5.91 35.60 -36.18
CA ALA A 9 -5.42 34.22 -36.15
C ALA A 9 -3.89 33.96 -36.18
N SER A 10 -3.42 33.25 -35.14
CA SER A 10 -2.31 32.29 -35.28
C SER A 10 -2.67 30.99 -34.55
N GLU A 11 -3.05 29.98 -35.35
CA GLU A 11 -2.95 28.56 -35.00
C GLU A 11 -1.50 28.11 -35.27
N THR A 12 -0.88 27.41 -34.32
CA THR A 12 0.41 26.76 -34.52
C THR A 12 0.21 25.31 -34.98
N ARG A 13 0.66 25.03 -36.22
CA ARG A 13 0.75 23.69 -36.80
C ARG A 13 2.04 22.96 -36.37
N ASN A 14 1.85 21.66 -36.25
CA ASN A 14 2.76 20.53 -36.10
C ASN A 14 3.87 20.44 -37.17
N PRO A 15 5.08 19.95 -36.85
CA PRO A 15 6.01 19.41 -37.85
C PRO A 15 6.33 17.92 -37.63
N PHE A 16 5.86 17.08 -38.54
CA PHE A 16 6.28 15.68 -38.70
C PHE A 16 7.55 15.58 -39.57
N SER A 17 8.44 14.68 -39.15
CA SER A 17 9.26 13.76 -39.97
C SER A 17 10.49 14.27 -40.72
N ARG A 18 11.65 13.68 -40.38
CA ARG A 18 12.55 12.95 -41.31
C ARG A 18 13.72 12.32 -40.54
N MET A 19 13.82 10.98 -40.56
CA MET A 19 14.95 10.25 -41.17
C MET A 19 14.86 8.75 -40.87
N LEU A 20 14.79 7.97 -41.94
CA LEU A 20 15.12 6.55 -41.99
C LEU A 20 16.64 6.37 -41.96
N GLY A 21 17.13 5.37 -41.21
CA GLY A 21 18.52 4.94 -41.21
C GLY A 21 18.69 3.52 -40.66
N THR A 22 18.71 2.56 -41.59
CA THR A 22 19.33 1.22 -41.55
C THR A 22 19.29 0.37 -40.27
N ALA A 23 18.50 -0.71 -40.36
CA ALA A 23 18.57 -1.88 -39.50
C ALA A 23 19.82 -2.72 -39.79
N ALA A 24 20.72 -2.86 -38.82
CA ALA A 24 21.49 -4.07 -38.52
C ALA A 24 22.46 -3.79 -37.34
N ALA A 25 22.65 -4.79 -36.49
CA ALA A 25 23.56 -4.82 -35.32
C ALA A 25 23.03 -4.25 -33.99
N ALA A 26 21.99 -4.87 -33.41
CA ALA A 26 21.76 -4.84 -31.96
C ALA A 26 21.23 -6.17 -31.39
N ALA A 27 21.56 -7.32 -32.03
CA ALA A 27 20.99 -8.61 -31.66
C ALA A 27 21.80 -9.45 -30.64
N ALA A 28 22.87 -8.92 -30.03
CA ALA A 28 23.72 -9.73 -29.13
C ALA A 28 23.90 -9.22 -27.70
N ALA A 29 23.32 -8.08 -27.31
CA ALA A 29 23.51 -7.52 -25.95
C ALA A 29 22.25 -7.57 -25.06
N ALA A 30 21.16 -8.18 -25.50
CA ALA A 30 19.90 -8.21 -24.76
C ALA A 30 19.72 -9.41 -23.81
N ARG A 31 20.76 -10.22 -23.56
CA ARG A 31 20.63 -11.51 -22.84
C ARG A 31 21.11 -11.53 -21.38
N SER A 32 21.42 -10.38 -20.77
CA SER A 32 22.03 -10.39 -19.42
C SER A 32 21.29 -9.58 -18.34
N PHE A 33 20.21 -8.85 -18.65
CA PHE A 33 19.59 -7.90 -17.71
C PHE A 33 18.32 -8.40 -16.97
N PHE A 34 17.85 -9.62 -17.24
CA PHE A 34 16.69 -10.21 -16.56
C PHE A 34 17.00 -11.59 -15.95
N ARG A 35 18.02 -11.68 -15.08
CA ARG A 35 18.19 -12.83 -14.18
C ARG A 35 17.68 -12.48 -12.78
N GLY A 36 16.36 -12.32 -12.70
CA GLY A 36 15.59 -12.33 -11.48
C GLY A 36 14.29 -13.06 -11.76
N GLY A 37 14.39 -14.31 -12.20
CA GLY A 37 13.25 -15.17 -12.49
C GLY A 37 12.36 -15.26 -11.25
N ARG A 38 11.06 -15.01 -11.44
CA ARG A 38 10.04 -15.29 -10.42
C ARG A 38 10.03 -16.81 -10.21
N ASP A 39 9.94 -17.22 -8.95
CA ASP A 39 9.87 -18.64 -8.59
C ASP A 39 8.42 -19.13 -8.79
N PRO A 40 8.17 -20.06 -9.72
CA PRO A 40 6.82 -20.52 -10.06
C PRO A 40 6.05 -21.11 -8.88
N LEU A 41 6.72 -21.57 -7.82
CA LEU A 41 6.07 -22.26 -6.71
C LEU A 41 5.54 -21.32 -5.62
N ILE A 42 6.12 -20.13 -5.41
CA ILE A 42 5.46 -19.09 -4.58
C ILE A 42 4.33 -18.43 -5.37
N ASP A 43 4.55 -18.22 -6.66
CA ASP A 43 3.49 -17.77 -7.56
C ASP A 43 2.32 -18.78 -7.56
N ALA A 44 2.58 -20.10 -7.44
CA ALA A 44 1.54 -21.12 -7.29
C ALA A 44 0.81 -21.08 -5.94
N ASP A 45 1.52 -20.90 -4.82
CA ASP A 45 0.91 -20.75 -3.49
C ASP A 45 0.04 -19.47 -3.42
N GLN A 46 0.52 -18.36 -4.01
CA GLN A 46 -0.25 -17.12 -4.16
C GLN A 46 -1.40 -17.26 -5.17
N ALA A 47 -1.20 -17.97 -6.28
CA ALA A 47 -2.24 -18.24 -7.28
C ALA A 47 -3.35 -19.13 -6.71
N ALA A 48 -3.01 -20.09 -5.85
CA ALA A 48 -3.98 -20.90 -5.11
C ALA A 48 -4.74 -20.06 -4.07
N ALA A 49 -4.04 -19.19 -3.32
CA ALA A 49 -4.69 -18.25 -2.41
C ALA A 49 -5.63 -17.27 -3.15
N LEU A 50 -5.28 -16.89 -4.38
CA LEU A 50 -6.06 -16.04 -5.28
C LEU A 50 -7.25 -16.73 -5.96
N ALA A 51 -7.13 -18.01 -6.31
CA ALA A 51 -8.13 -18.75 -7.07
C ALA A 51 -9.50 -18.76 -6.37
N GLY A 52 -9.51 -18.60 -5.04
CA GLY A 52 -10.71 -18.51 -4.22
C GLY A 52 -11.15 -17.09 -3.82
N VAL A 53 -10.45 -16.03 -4.21
CA VAL A 53 -10.77 -14.65 -3.77
C VAL A 53 -11.59 -13.93 -4.82
N ASP A 54 -12.85 -13.66 -4.52
CA ASP A 54 -13.71 -12.85 -5.38
C ASP A 54 -13.29 -11.37 -5.34
N LYS A 55 -12.66 -10.91 -6.42
CA LYS A 55 -12.15 -9.53 -6.56
C LYS A 55 -13.22 -8.52 -6.99
N ARG A 56 -14.45 -9.00 -7.28
CA ARG A 56 -15.54 -8.15 -7.78
C ARG A 56 -16.34 -7.50 -6.65
N ARG A 57 -16.09 -7.89 -5.40
CA ARG A 57 -16.74 -7.34 -4.22
C ARG A 57 -15.78 -7.28 -3.03
N TRP A 58 -16.07 -6.37 -2.12
CA TRP A 58 -15.42 -6.34 -0.83
C TRP A 58 -15.75 -7.59 -0.02
N SER A 59 -14.74 -8.18 0.61
CA SER A 59 -14.89 -9.30 1.53
C SER A 59 -13.76 -9.29 2.56
N ALA A 60 -14.00 -9.91 3.72
CA ALA A 60 -12.96 -10.09 4.73
C ALA A 60 -11.78 -10.92 4.20
N GLN A 61 -12.04 -11.86 3.30
CA GLN A 61 -10.99 -12.65 2.65
C GLN A 61 -10.14 -11.77 1.74
N LEU A 62 -10.74 -10.93 0.90
CA LEU A 62 -10.00 -10.00 0.03
C LEU A 62 -9.16 -9.02 0.86
N LEU A 63 -9.74 -8.43 1.91
CA LEU A 63 -9.04 -7.45 2.75
C LEU A 63 -7.77 -8.04 3.39
N LYS A 64 -7.84 -9.30 3.84
CA LYS A 64 -6.70 -10.03 4.43
C LYS A 64 -5.63 -10.45 3.43
N GLN A 65 -5.94 -10.44 2.14
CA GLN A 65 -4.99 -10.79 1.09
C GLN A 65 -4.21 -9.59 0.56
N LEU A 66 -4.66 -8.36 0.88
CA LEU A 66 -3.89 -7.18 0.53
C LEU A 66 -2.54 -7.20 1.26
N GLU A 67 -1.46 -7.09 0.49
CA GLU A 67 -0.14 -6.81 1.05
C GLU A 67 -0.16 -5.50 1.84
N TRP A 68 0.67 -5.36 2.87
CA TRP A 68 0.61 -4.25 3.81
C TRP A 68 0.55 -2.87 3.18
N ARG A 69 1.39 -2.61 2.19
CA ARG A 69 1.49 -1.30 1.60
C ARG A 69 0.23 -1.00 0.81
N ARG A 70 -0.36 -2.01 0.16
CA ARG A 70 -1.65 -1.86 -0.49
C ARG A 70 -2.76 -1.60 0.52
N PHE A 71 -2.73 -2.25 1.68
CA PHE A 71 -3.69 -2.02 2.76
C PHE A 71 -3.57 -0.61 3.34
N GLU A 72 -2.35 -0.10 3.54
CA GLU A 72 -2.09 1.29 3.93
C GLU A 72 -2.61 2.29 2.89
N GLU A 73 -2.28 2.06 1.61
CA GLU A 73 -2.75 2.88 0.49
C GLU A 73 -4.29 2.89 0.41
N LEU A 74 -4.94 1.75 0.67
CA LEU A 74 -6.41 1.66 0.78
C LEU A 74 -6.93 2.50 1.95
N CYS A 75 -6.29 2.44 3.12
CA CYS A 75 -6.70 3.23 4.28
C CYS A 75 -6.58 4.73 4.00
N VAL A 76 -5.49 5.17 3.35
CA VAL A 76 -5.33 6.56 2.88
C VAL A 76 -6.49 6.96 1.97
N ALA A 77 -6.76 6.17 0.94
CA ALA A 77 -7.82 6.47 -0.02
C ALA A 77 -9.21 6.50 0.64
N TYR A 78 -9.46 5.61 1.61
CA TYR A 78 -10.69 5.63 2.41
C TYR A 78 -10.84 6.92 3.24
N PHE A 79 -9.79 7.38 3.93
CA PHE A 79 -9.86 8.63 4.67
C PHE A 79 -10.01 9.86 3.76
N GLN A 80 -9.37 9.85 2.59
CA GLN A 80 -9.57 10.89 1.57
C GLN A 80 -11.01 10.93 1.07
N ALA A 81 -11.62 9.76 0.82
CA ALA A 81 -13.03 9.66 0.45
C ALA A 81 -13.98 10.19 1.55
N ARG A 82 -13.53 10.23 2.80
CA ARG A 82 -14.25 10.85 3.93
C ARG A 82 -13.98 12.35 4.11
N GLY A 83 -13.22 12.97 3.21
CA GLY A 83 -12.91 14.41 3.24
C GLY A 83 -11.68 14.80 4.04
N TYR A 84 -10.88 13.84 4.54
CA TYR A 84 -9.61 14.16 5.19
C TYR A 84 -8.51 14.42 4.16
N LYS A 85 -7.59 15.35 4.48
CA LYS A 85 -6.27 15.37 3.84
C LYS A 85 -5.43 14.27 4.50
N ALA A 86 -5.23 13.17 3.77
CA ALA A 86 -4.46 12.01 4.26
C ALA A 86 -3.17 11.84 3.45
N SER A 87 -2.03 11.65 4.13
CA SER A 87 -0.73 11.39 3.51
C SER A 87 0.05 10.33 4.26
N VAL A 88 0.72 9.45 3.50
CA VAL A 88 1.64 8.43 4.05
C VAL A 88 2.93 9.09 4.51
N GLU A 89 3.43 8.71 5.69
CA GLU A 89 4.77 9.08 6.10
C GLU A 89 5.80 8.23 5.34
N ARG A 90 6.56 8.86 4.45
CA ARG A 90 7.54 8.16 3.58
C ARG A 90 8.83 7.76 4.29
N SER A 91 9.04 8.23 5.51
CA SER A 91 10.24 7.90 6.28
C SER A 91 10.02 6.55 6.96
N GLY A 92 10.67 5.50 6.46
CA GLY A 92 10.69 4.14 7.05
C GLY A 92 11.34 4.06 8.44
N THR A 93 11.36 5.16 9.19
CA THR A 93 11.74 5.24 10.59
C THR A 93 10.53 4.92 11.44
N HIS A 94 10.18 3.62 11.55
CA HIS A 94 9.70 2.87 12.73
C HIS A 94 8.83 3.54 13.83
N ALA A 95 8.34 4.77 13.67
CA ALA A 95 7.58 5.49 14.67
C ALA A 95 6.19 4.88 14.84
N GLY A 96 5.79 3.94 13.97
CA GLY A 96 4.51 3.26 14.06
C GLY A 96 3.35 4.14 13.63
N ILE A 97 3.59 5.25 12.95
CA ILE A 97 2.59 6.07 12.28
C ILE A 97 2.73 5.81 10.79
N ASP A 98 1.62 5.44 10.14
CA ASP A 98 1.59 5.16 8.71
C ASP A 98 0.91 6.31 7.95
N ILE A 99 -0.07 6.98 8.54
CA ILE A 99 -0.84 8.06 7.90
C ILE A 99 -1.05 9.24 8.84
N HIS A 100 -0.83 10.45 8.34
CA HIS A 100 -1.23 11.69 8.98
C HIS A 100 -2.55 12.17 8.40
N LEU A 101 -3.54 12.48 9.24
CA LEU A 101 -4.82 13.04 8.81
C LEU A 101 -4.98 14.47 9.30
N ALA A 102 -5.32 15.37 8.38
CA ALA A 102 -5.81 16.71 8.68
C ALA A 102 -7.26 16.86 8.24
N ALA A 103 -8.08 17.49 9.08
CA ALA A 103 -9.43 17.89 8.68
C ALA A 103 -9.37 18.86 7.47
N GLN A 104 -10.46 18.92 6.69
CA GLN A 104 -10.51 19.81 5.54
C GLN A 104 -10.36 21.27 6.00
N GLY A 105 -9.45 22.00 5.36
CA GLY A 105 -9.14 23.40 5.74
C GLY A 105 -8.19 23.55 6.94
N ALA A 106 -7.88 22.48 7.68
CA ALA A 106 -6.90 22.55 8.76
C ALA A 106 -5.47 22.68 8.22
N PRO A 107 -4.62 23.50 8.85
CA PRO A 107 -3.23 23.72 8.42
C PRO A 107 -2.31 22.55 8.79
N GLN A 108 -2.66 21.76 9.80
CA GLN A 108 -1.84 20.67 10.35
C GLN A 108 -2.66 19.42 10.63
N ALA A 109 -1.97 18.28 10.71
CA ALA A 109 -2.58 17.01 11.09
C ALA A 109 -3.14 17.11 12.51
N SER A 110 -4.35 16.59 12.69
CA SER A 110 -5.04 16.55 13.99
C SER A 110 -5.00 15.17 14.62
N LEU A 111 -4.73 14.13 13.83
CA LEU A 111 -4.66 12.75 14.31
C LEU A 111 -3.79 11.88 13.39
N VAL A 112 -3.30 10.79 13.93
CA VAL A 112 -2.46 9.81 13.23
C VAL A 112 -3.13 8.46 13.11
N VAL A 113 -2.77 7.73 12.06
CA VAL A 113 -3.26 6.37 11.81
C VAL A 113 -2.07 5.41 11.77
N GLN A 114 -2.21 4.29 12.47
CA GLN A 114 -1.38 3.11 12.29
C GLN A 114 -2.20 2.00 11.64
N CYS A 115 -1.67 1.40 10.59
CA CYS A 115 -2.18 0.25 9.89
C CYS A 115 -1.41 -0.99 10.32
N LYS A 116 -2.14 -1.99 10.82
CA LYS A 116 -1.63 -3.34 11.06
C LYS A 116 -2.29 -4.29 10.09
N ALA A 117 -1.73 -4.34 8.88
CA ALA A 117 -2.13 -5.31 7.86
C ALA A 117 -1.73 -6.75 8.25
N TRP A 118 -0.67 -6.89 9.06
CA TRP A 118 -0.09 -8.18 9.43
C TRP A 118 -0.17 -8.46 10.92
N ASP A 119 -1.12 -9.30 11.30
CA ASP A 119 -0.96 -10.36 12.29
C ASP A 119 -2.19 -11.25 12.11
N ALA A 120 -1.97 -12.55 12.01
CA ALA A 120 -3.04 -13.49 11.72
C ALA A 120 -4.09 -13.42 12.85
N TYR A 121 -5.31 -13.05 12.50
CA TYR A 121 -6.53 -13.11 13.31
C TYR A 121 -6.70 -12.10 14.47
N ARG A 122 -5.67 -11.74 15.25
CA ARG A 122 -5.85 -10.90 16.45
C ARG A 122 -4.68 -9.95 16.75
N ILE A 123 -4.95 -8.65 16.75
CA ILE A 123 -4.03 -7.59 17.16
C ILE A 123 -4.13 -7.37 18.68
N GLY A 124 -3.02 -7.58 19.38
CA GLY A 124 -2.91 -7.41 20.83
C GLY A 124 -2.49 -6.00 21.27
N ILE A 125 -2.41 -5.81 22.59
CA ILE A 125 -2.14 -4.52 23.25
C ILE A 125 -0.83 -3.84 22.80
N LYS A 126 0.16 -4.61 22.33
CA LYS A 126 1.45 -4.08 21.86
C LYS A 126 1.29 -3.04 20.74
N ALA A 127 0.36 -3.25 19.81
CA ALA A 127 0.11 -2.30 18.74
C ALA A 127 -0.48 -0.99 19.27
N ALA A 128 -1.45 -1.07 20.19
CA ALA A 128 -2.05 0.11 20.79
C ALA A 128 -1.04 0.92 21.64
N ARG A 129 -0.15 0.24 22.38
CA ARG A 129 0.94 0.91 23.11
C ARG A 129 1.94 1.60 22.19
N ALA A 130 2.30 0.95 21.08
CA ALA A 130 3.20 1.55 20.10
C ALA A 130 2.59 2.83 19.50
N LEU A 131 1.31 2.79 19.12
CA LEU A 131 0.61 3.98 18.63
C LEU A 131 0.51 5.08 19.69
N GLN A 132 0.24 4.74 20.95
CA GLN A 132 0.22 5.72 22.05
C GLN A 132 1.57 6.44 22.19
N GLY A 133 2.68 5.70 22.13
CA GLY A 133 4.02 6.30 22.16
C GLY A 133 4.29 7.21 20.96
N ALA A 134 3.81 6.82 19.78
CA ALA A 134 3.92 7.61 18.56
C ALA A 134 3.10 8.91 18.62
N MET A 135 1.88 8.84 19.14
CA MET A 135 1.03 10.00 19.40
C MET A 135 1.72 10.99 20.33
N ALA A 136 2.30 10.50 21.44
CA ALA A 136 3.05 11.32 22.38
C ALA A 136 4.27 12.00 21.72
N ALA A 137 5.02 11.27 20.90
CA ALA A 137 6.17 11.82 20.16
C ALA A 137 5.76 12.87 19.11
N ALA A 138 4.59 12.71 18.49
CA ALA A 138 4.04 13.65 17.51
C ALA A 138 3.28 14.83 18.15
N GLY A 139 3.07 14.84 19.47
CA GLY A 139 2.26 15.85 20.15
C GLY A 139 0.77 15.81 19.79
N LEU A 140 0.26 14.63 19.40
CA LEU A 140 -1.12 14.44 18.96
C LEU A 140 -1.94 13.76 20.06
N ALA A 141 -3.15 14.27 20.30
CA ALA A 141 -4.03 13.77 21.35
C ALA A 141 -4.85 12.53 20.93
N GLU A 142 -4.99 12.29 19.63
CA GLU A 142 -5.85 11.26 19.08
C GLU A 142 -5.13 10.41 18.03
N GLY A 143 -5.46 9.12 18.01
CA GLY A 143 -4.94 8.16 17.06
C GLY A 143 -5.99 7.16 16.58
N VAL A 144 -5.74 6.53 15.43
CA VAL A 144 -6.56 5.46 14.88
C VAL A 144 -5.69 4.25 14.59
N LEU A 145 -6.08 3.08 15.08
CA LEU A 145 -5.44 1.82 14.75
C LEU A 145 -6.36 1.01 13.84
N VAL A 146 -5.89 0.69 12.64
CA VAL A 146 -6.65 0.01 11.59
C VAL A 146 -6.05 -1.37 11.32
N THR A 147 -6.87 -2.41 11.17
CA THR A 147 -6.40 -3.76 10.82
C THR A 147 -7.39 -4.48 9.90
N ALA A 148 -6.89 -5.39 9.05
CA ALA A 148 -7.72 -6.36 8.32
C ALA A 148 -8.24 -7.50 9.22
N GLY A 149 -7.63 -7.68 10.40
CA GLY A 149 -7.96 -8.70 11.39
C GLY A 149 -9.01 -8.24 12.39
N ARG A 150 -8.84 -8.66 13.64
CA ARG A 150 -9.64 -8.23 14.81
C ARG A 150 -8.71 -7.74 15.91
N PHE A 151 -9.21 -6.98 16.86
CA PHE A 151 -8.47 -6.64 18.08
C PHE A 151 -8.79 -7.63 19.20
N THR A 152 -7.85 -7.82 20.12
CA THR A 152 -8.16 -8.46 21.41
C THR A 152 -8.97 -7.51 22.28
N GLN A 153 -9.72 -8.06 23.25
CA GLN A 153 -10.46 -7.25 24.21
C GLN A 153 -9.52 -6.34 25.01
N GLU A 154 -8.36 -6.87 25.43
CA GLU A 154 -7.30 -6.12 26.10
C GLU A 154 -6.83 -4.91 25.26
N ALA A 155 -6.62 -5.09 23.95
CA ALA A 155 -6.24 -3.98 23.07
C ALA A 155 -7.36 -2.93 22.98
N ALA A 156 -8.63 -3.36 22.94
CA ALA A 156 -9.78 -2.47 22.91
C ALA A 156 -9.96 -1.68 24.21
N ASP A 157 -9.76 -2.32 25.36
CA ASP A 157 -9.86 -1.67 26.66
C ASP A 157 -8.75 -0.64 26.85
N TYR A 158 -7.52 -0.98 26.48
CA TYR A 158 -6.40 -0.05 26.51
C TYR A 158 -6.60 1.12 25.54
N ALA A 159 -7.03 0.85 24.30
CA ALA A 159 -7.23 1.90 23.29
C ALA A 159 -8.27 2.95 23.73
N ARG A 160 -9.36 2.53 24.37
CA ARG A 160 -10.38 3.43 24.93
C ARG A 160 -9.81 4.38 25.99
N GLN A 161 -8.82 3.96 26.76
CA GLN A 161 -8.19 4.79 27.80
C GLN A 161 -7.18 5.80 27.22
N GLN A 162 -6.70 5.59 26.00
CA GLN A 162 -5.60 6.35 25.39
C GLN A 162 -6.04 7.20 24.19
N ASN A 163 -7.35 7.47 24.04
CA ASN A 163 -7.90 8.18 22.88
C ASN A 163 -7.50 7.56 21.52
N ILE A 164 -7.44 6.23 21.49
CA ILE A 164 -7.16 5.46 20.27
C ILE A 164 -8.46 4.86 19.76
N LYS A 165 -8.87 5.26 18.55
CA LYS A 165 -10.00 4.65 17.84
C LYS A 165 -9.54 3.37 17.15
N LEU A 166 -10.31 2.29 17.29
CA LEU A 166 -10.05 1.03 16.62
C LEU A 166 -10.95 0.85 15.41
N ILE A 167 -10.37 0.42 14.28
CA ILE A 167 -11.10 0.00 13.08
C ILE A 167 -10.59 -1.38 12.67
N ASP A 168 -11.36 -2.41 12.99
CA ASP A 168 -11.03 -3.78 12.58
C ASP A 168 -11.54 -4.09 11.17
N GLY A 169 -11.28 -5.30 10.68
CA GLY A 169 -11.63 -5.65 9.30
C GLY A 169 -13.14 -5.57 9.03
N ALA A 170 -13.98 -5.91 10.01
CA ALA A 170 -15.43 -5.82 9.86
C ALA A 170 -15.89 -4.37 9.85
N ALA A 171 -15.37 -3.55 10.78
CA ALA A 171 -15.67 -2.12 10.85
C ALA A 171 -15.19 -1.37 9.60
N LEU A 172 -14.02 -1.72 9.03
CA LEU A 172 -13.51 -1.11 7.80
C LEU A 172 -14.41 -1.45 6.60
N LEU A 173 -14.82 -2.71 6.46
CA LEU A 173 -15.73 -3.11 5.38
C LEU A 173 -17.09 -2.43 5.50
N ALA A 174 -17.66 -2.36 6.70
CA ALA A 174 -18.91 -1.64 6.95
C ALA A 174 -18.76 -0.15 6.60
N ALA A 175 -17.64 0.47 6.99
CA ALA A 175 -17.40 1.88 6.73
C ALA A 175 -17.18 2.18 5.24
N ILE A 176 -16.52 1.28 4.49
CA ILE A 176 -16.42 1.37 3.02
C ILE A 176 -17.81 1.19 2.38
N GLY A 177 -18.61 0.24 2.88
CA GLY A 177 -19.97 -0.01 2.37
C GLY A 177 -20.96 1.13 2.64
N ALA A 178 -20.67 2.01 3.60
CA ALA A 178 -21.45 3.21 3.88
C ALA A 178 -21.09 4.41 2.98
N LEU A 179 -20.05 4.30 2.15
CA LEU A 179 -19.73 5.32 1.14
C LEU A 179 -20.71 5.22 -0.04
N ALA A 180 -20.72 6.26 -0.88
CA ALA A 180 -21.42 6.21 -2.17
C ALA A 180 -20.96 4.98 -2.99
N PRO A 181 -21.86 4.24 -3.64
CA PRO A 181 -21.52 2.99 -4.34
C PRO A 181 -20.37 3.11 -5.33
N GLU A 182 -20.30 4.22 -6.07
CA GLU A 182 -19.24 4.56 -7.01
C GLU A 182 -17.87 4.71 -6.32
N THR A 183 -17.85 5.32 -5.13
CA THR A 183 -16.64 5.49 -4.33
C THR A 183 -16.18 4.16 -3.76
N ALA A 184 -17.10 3.35 -3.22
CA ALA A 184 -16.78 2.01 -2.72
C ALA A 184 -16.21 1.10 -3.82
N LEU A 185 -16.76 1.19 -5.05
CA LEU A 185 -16.26 0.48 -6.22
C LEU A 185 -14.89 1.01 -6.69
N ALA A 186 -14.69 2.33 -6.67
CA ALA A 186 -13.39 2.94 -7.01
C ALA A 186 -12.29 2.46 -6.06
N LEU A 187 -12.56 2.42 -4.75
CA LEU A 187 -11.64 1.87 -3.75
C LEU A 187 -11.34 0.40 -4.00
N LEU A 188 -12.33 -0.40 -4.39
CA LEU A 188 -12.13 -1.83 -4.71
C LEU A 188 -11.20 -2.00 -5.91
N LYS A 189 -11.45 -1.26 -6.99
CA LYS A 189 -10.61 -1.28 -8.19
C LYS A 189 -9.18 -0.85 -7.86
N PHE A 190 -9.03 0.21 -7.07
CA PHE A 190 -7.73 0.68 -6.60
C PHE A 190 -7.00 -0.37 -5.76
N ALA A 191 -7.67 -0.97 -4.77
CA ALA A 191 -7.10 -1.97 -3.88
C ALA A 191 -6.63 -3.24 -4.62
N THR A 192 -7.31 -3.58 -5.71
CA THR A 192 -7.05 -4.80 -6.51
C THR A 192 -6.25 -4.54 -7.79
N GLN A 193 -5.74 -3.32 -7.98
CA GLN A 193 -4.95 -2.97 -9.14
C GLN A 193 -3.51 -3.51 -9.05
N GLY A 194 -3.04 -4.12 -10.15
CA GLY A 194 -1.66 -4.57 -10.28
C GLY A 194 -1.31 -5.69 -9.31
N ASP A 195 -0.06 -5.68 -8.81
CA ASP A 195 0.42 -6.66 -7.84
C ASP A 195 0.13 -6.18 -6.41
N PHE A 196 -0.97 -6.65 -5.84
CA PHE A 196 -1.42 -6.36 -4.48
C PHE A 196 -1.13 -7.48 -3.48
N LEU A 197 -0.38 -8.51 -3.87
CA LEU A 197 -0.13 -9.70 -3.04
C LEU A 197 1.33 -9.85 -2.67
N THR A 198 2.22 -9.52 -3.60
CA THR A 198 3.64 -9.59 -3.32
C THR A 198 3.99 -8.51 -2.30
N PRO A 199 4.63 -8.86 -1.16
CA PRO A 199 5.04 -7.88 -0.18
C PRO A 199 5.94 -6.83 -0.80
N THR A 200 5.70 -5.59 -0.41
CA THR A 200 6.65 -4.52 -0.67
C THR A 200 7.74 -4.52 0.42
N CYS A 201 9.01 -4.37 0.06
CA CYS A 201 10.07 -4.27 1.06
C CYS A 201 9.94 -2.93 1.84
N PRO A 202 9.90 -2.93 3.18
CA PRO A 202 9.70 -1.72 3.97
C PRO A 202 10.91 -0.78 3.92
N SER A 203 12.12 -1.31 3.71
CA SER A 203 13.34 -0.49 3.60
C SER A 203 13.59 0.04 2.19
N CYS A 204 13.19 -0.72 1.17
CA CYS A 204 13.65 -0.51 -0.21
C CYS A 204 12.51 -0.23 -1.19
N ALA A 205 11.25 -0.29 -0.75
CA ALA A 205 10.04 -0.06 -1.54
C ALA A 205 9.83 -0.96 -2.79
N LEU A 206 10.73 -1.90 -3.05
CA LEU A 206 10.63 -2.86 -4.15
C LEU A 206 9.79 -4.08 -3.74
N LYS A 207 9.02 -4.62 -4.69
CA LYS A 207 8.37 -5.93 -4.54
C LYS A 207 9.42 -7.01 -4.24
N MET A 208 9.15 -7.81 -3.22
CA MET A 208 10.04 -8.86 -2.75
C MET A 208 9.99 -10.08 -3.67
N ILE A 209 10.91 -11.01 -3.46
CA ILE A 209 11.00 -12.24 -4.25
C ILE A 209 11.03 -13.47 -3.34
N SER A 210 10.55 -14.60 -3.85
CA SER A 210 10.69 -15.91 -3.21
C SER A 210 12.15 -16.27 -2.94
N ARG A 211 12.42 -16.44 -1.66
CA ARG A 211 13.57 -17.02 -0.96
C ARG A 211 13.40 -18.50 -0.65
N GLN A 212 14.41 -19.34 -0.79
CA GLN A 212 14.47 -20.62 -0.07
C GLN A 212 15.64 -20.64 0.91
N SER A 213 15.39 -21.05 2.16
CA SER A 213 16.43 -21.22 3.17
C SER A 213 17.29 -22.44 2.85
N THR A 214 18.60 -22.26 2.82
CA THR A 214 19.58 -23.34 2.63
C THR A 214 19.64 -24.32 3.80
N ARG A 215 19.18 -23.90 5.00
CA ARG A 215 19.27 -24.72 6.22
C ARG A 215 18.08 -25.66 6.41
N HIS A 216 16.88 -25.21 6.07
CA HIS A 216 15.63 -25.93 6.37
C HIS A 216 14.68 -26.06 5.18
N GLY A 217 15.07 -25.60 3.98
CA GLY A 217 14.24 -25.63 2.78
C GLY A 217 12.98 -24.75 2.83
N ARG A 218 12.75 -24.03 3.93
CA ARG A 218 11.57 -23.16 4.12
C ARG A 218 11.62 -21.99 3.15
N LYS A 219 10.48 -21.70 2.52
CA LYS A 219 10.28 -20.53 1.66
C LYS A 219 10.05 -19.27 2.50
N PHE A 220 10.52 -18.14 2.02
CA PHE A 220 10.33 -16.83 2.64
C PHE A 220 10.39 -15.72 1.59
N TRP A 221 9.89 -14.52 1.88
CA TRP A 221 10.11 -13.37 1.00
C TRP A 221 11.42 -12.69 1.35
N GLY A 222 12.32 -12.55 0.38
CA GLY A 222 13.57 -11.81 0.54
C GLY A 222 13.59 -10.55 -0.33
N CYS A 223 14.28 -9.51 0.12
CA CYS A 223 14.43 -8.32 -0.70
C CYS A 223 15.20 -8.62 -1.99
N ARG A 224 14.76 -8.01 -3.11
CA ARG A 224 15.44 -8.08 -4.41
C ARG A 224 16.84 -7.46 -4.36
N ASN A 225 17.05 -6.46 -3.51
CA ASN A 225 18.33 -5.73 -3.38
C ASN A 225 19.35 -6.41 -2.44
N TYR A 226 19.11 -7.62 -1.96
CA TYR A 226 20.13 -8.39 -1.24
C TYR A 226 21.43 -8.47 -2.07
N PRO A 227 22.63 -8.31 -1.48
CA PRO A 227 22.92 -8.22 -0.03
C PRO A 227 22.78 -6.83 0.60
N ARG A 228 22.53 -5.78 -0.19
CA ARG A 228 22.42 -4.38 0.28
C ARG A 228 21.19 -4.13 1.14
N CYS A 229 20.11 -4.90 0.93
CA CYS A 229 18.87 -4.85 1.69
C CYS A 229 18.57 -6.25 2.23
N LYS A 230 18.61 -6.43 3.56
CA LYS A 230 18.51 -7.75 4.22
C LYS A 230 17.11 -8.07 4.76
N GLN A 231 16.11 -7.24 4.45
CA GLN A 231 14.72 -7.47 4.88
C GLN A 231 14.20 -8.81 4.38
N ILE A 232 13.55 -9.54 5.29
CA ILE A 232 12.91 -10.85 5.04
C ILE A 232 11.53 -10.88 5.69
N PHE A 233 10.61 -11.62 5.09
CA PHE A 233 9.29 -11.93 5.66
C PHE A 233 9.08 -13.43 5.64
N SER A 234 8.68 -14.00 6.78
CA SER A 234 8.54 -15.46 6.93
C SER A 234 7.07 -15.90 6.87
N GLY A 235 6.78 -16.94 6.10
CA GLY A 235 5.44 -17.53 5.99
C GLY A 235 4.58 -16.99 4.84
N ALA A 236 3.39 -17.59 4.68
CA ALA A 236 2.33 -17.07 3.79
C ALA A 236 1.72 -15.77 4.33
N ALA A 237 1.87 -15.52 5.63
CA ALA A 237 1.62 -14.23 6.24
C ALA A 237 2.85 -13.35 5.98
N HIS A 238 2.62 -12.27 5.25
CA HIS A 238 3.64 -11.33 4.81
C HIS A 238 4.24 -10.50 5.96
N ALA A 239 4.60 -11.04 7.13
CA ALA A 239 5.14 -10.27 8.29
C ALA A 239 6.68 -10.34 8.41
N PRO A 240 7.36 -9.22 8.77
CA PRO A 240 8.82 -9.20 8.83
C PRO A 240 9.24 -10.03 10.04
N ALA A 241 10.33 -10.78 9.88
CA ALA A 241 10.88 -11.60 10.96
C ALA A 241 11.49 -10.74 12.08
#